data_AF-A0A7X8R5K6-F1
#
_entry.id   AF-A0A7X8R5K6-F1
#
_cell.length_a   1.000
_cell.length_b   1.000
_cell.length_c   1.000
_cell.angle_alpha   90.00
_cell.angle_beta   90.00
_cell.angle_gamma   90.00
#
_symmetry.space_group_name_H-M   'P 1'
#
loop_
_entity.id
_entity.type
_entity.pdbx_description
1 polymer ?
#
loop_
_entity_poly.entity_id
_entity_poly.type
_entity_poly.pdbx_seq_one_letter_code
_entity_poly.pdbx_strand_id
1 'polypeptide(L)'
;MAKARQWNTLCGLRVYGFSYAGTRVVVADDYLGDPKTDIPDQRPMSGLQGRTLKNFFKENGAGCLRIMAQHRPDRIDTAFIDQHKINILLNGHRHDPAAEWVGATPTLSTRPGTVCRSGEIGRWETTLGFFRVFYLNQDSFTFTPPLRFCQNPTAPINELKLNLTLDFCRPNDGSSRQNKGLLVNNLGVDLPHCRIRFIMKKGAYAIDRGCIEQVTHTDQVTTVDVRIAVKANARETVAIAGTE
;
A
#
# COMPACT_ATOMS: atom_id res chain seq x y z
N MET A 1 -4.02 -30.58 -13.31
CA MET A 1 -2.76 -30.15 -13.95
C MET A 1 -2.84 -28.80 -14.66
N ALA A 2 -3.92 -28.45 -15.38
CA ALA A 2 -4.02 -27.15 -16.09
C ALA A 2 -3.92 -25.91 -15.18
N LYS A 3 -4.58 -25.91 -14.01
CA LYS A 3 -4.47 -24.83 -13.01
C LYS A 3 -3.04 -24.66 -12.50
N ALA A 4 -2.37 -25.74 -12.10
CA ALA A 4 -0.98 -25.70 -11.65
C ALA A 4 0.01 -25.24 -12.73
N ARG A 5 -0.25 -25.54 -14.02
CA ARG A 5 0.60 -25.10 -15.14
C ARG A 5 0.42 -23.62 -15.47
N GLN A 6 -0.82 -23.15 -15.60
CA GLN A 6 -1.14 -21.72 -15.76
C GLN A 6 -0.63 -20.89 -14.58
N TRP A 7 -0.71 -21.47 -13.38
CA TRP A 7 -0.22 -20.90 -12.13
C TRP A 7 1.30 -20.81 -12.11
N ASN A 8 2.04 -21.89 -12.39
CA ASN A 8 3.50 -21.88 -12.46
C ASN A 8 4.06 -20.92 -13.53
N THR A 9 3.31 -20.65 -14.61
CA THR A 9 3.64 -19.60 -15.59
C THR A 9 3.51 -18.17 -15.03
N LEU A 10 2.68 -17.97 -14.00
CA LEU A 10 2.46 -16.68 -13.30
C LEU A 10 3.21 -16.58 -11.95
N CYS A 11 3.72 -17.69 -11.41
CA CYS A 11 4.19 -17.85 -10.02
C CYS A 11 5.67 -17.56 -9.73
N GLY A 12 6.38 -16.82 -10.58
CA GLY A 12 7.74 -16.37 -10.24
C GLY A 12 7.81 -15.51 -8.96
N LEU A 13 6.68 -15.01 -8.45
CA LEU A 13 6.60 -14.03 -7.37
C LEU A 13 5.60 -14.41 -6.26
N ARG A 14 5.33 -15.69 -5.99
CA ARG A 14 4.44 -16.06 -4.85
C ARG A 14 5.08 -15.80 -3.49
N VAL A 15 6.37 -16.10 -3.43
CA VAL A 15 7.20 -15.89 -2.25
C VAL A 15 8.40 -15.08 -2.70
N TYR A 16 8.50 -13.85 -2.23
CA TYR A 16 9.57 -12.94 -2.64
C TYR A 16 9.84 -11.92 -1.55
N GLY A 17 10.99 -11.27 -1.65
CA GLY A 17 11.31 -10.10 -0.86
C GLY A 17 11.78 -8.95 -1.74
N PHE A 18 11.55 -7.73 -1.29
CA PHE A 18 12.14 -6.54 -1.87
C PHE A 18 12.52 -5.54 -0.78
N SER A 19 13.44 -4.65 -1.12
CA SER A 19 13.95 -3.61 -0.22
C SER A 19 13.53 -2.24 -0.73
N TYR A 20 13.04 -1.38 0.16
CA TYR A 20 12.70 0.00 -0.19
C TYR A 20 12.94 0.92 1.01
N ALA A 21 13.69 2.01 0.81
CA ALA A 21 13.98 3.03 1.84
C ALA A 21 14.38 2.44 3.21
N GLY A 22 15.29 1.46 3.23
CA GLY A 22 15.74 0.79 4.46
C GLY A 22 14.76 -0.25 5.04
N THR A 23 13.54 -0.37 4.49
CA THR A 23 12.55 -1.40 4.86
C THR A 23 12.80 -2.69 4.09
N ARG A 24 12.54 -3.84 4.71
CA ARG A 24 12.48 -5.16 4.06
C ARG A 24 11.04 -5.61 4.00
N VAL A 25 10.53 -5.88 2.81
CA VAL A 25 9.18 -6.42 2.63
C VAL A 25 9.31 -7.82 2.10
N VAL A 26 8.67 -8.78 2.77
CA VAL A 26 8.58 -10.17 2.34
C VAL A 26 7.13 -10.55 2.14
N VAL A 27 6.86 -11.37 1.13
CA VAL A 27 5.53 -11.88 0.80
C VAL A 27 5.57 -13.39 0.89
N ALA A 28 4.64 -13.96 1.64
CA ALA A 28 4.47 -15.39 1.83
C ALA A 28 3.21 -15.90 1.11
N ASP A 29 3.23 -17.19 0.76
CA ASP A 29 2.08 -17.90 0.20
C ASP A 29 1.61 -18.92 1.22
N ASP A 30 0.66 -18.56 2.07
CA ASP A 30 0.08 -19.43 3.10
C ASP A 30 -1.27 -20.06 2.68
N TYR A 31 -1.58 -20.05 1.38
CA TYR A 31 -2.84 -20.54 0.84
C TYR A 31 -2.68 -21.58 -0.29
N LEU A 32 -1.71 -21.40 -1.20
CA LEU A 32 -1.62 -22.12 -2.47
C LEU A 32 -0.36 -22.98 -2.62
N GLY A 33 0.52 -23.01 -1.62
CA GLY A 33 1.68 -23.92 -1.58
C GLY A 33 1.30 -25.36 -1.24
N ASP A 34 2.20 -26.31 -1.53
CA ASP A 34 2.08 -27.69 -1.03
C ASP A 34 2.13 -27.70 0.51
N PRO A 35 1.13 -28.25 1.21
CA PRO A 35 1.03 -28.19 2.68
C PRO A 35 2.02 -29.10 3.42
N LYS A 36 2.85 -29.87 2.71
CA LYS A 36 3.92 -30.71 3.29
C LYS A 36 5.31 -30.15 3.00
N THR A 37 5.57 -29.71 1.78
CA THR A 37 6.92 -29.29 1.36
C THR A 37 7.10 -27.78 1.37
N ASP A 38 6.07 -27.04 0.96
CA ASP A 38 6.17 -25.60 0.77
C ASP A 38 5.71 -24.87 2.03
N ILE A 39 4.53 -25.24 2.54
CA ILE A 39 3.79 -24.57 3.62
C ILE A 39 3.25 -25.53 4.70
N PRO A 40 4.13 -26.17 5.50
CA PRO A 40 3.70 -27.08 6.57
C PRO A 40 2.62 -26.47 7.48
N ASP A 41 1.51 -27.18 7.67
CA ASP A 41 0.28 -26.64 8.31
C ASP A 41 0.52 -25.96 9.67
N GLN A 42 1.42 -26.49 10.49
CA GLN A 42 1.72 -25.95 11.83
C GLN A 42 2.92 -24.99 11.85
N ARG A 43 3.72 -24.97 10.78
CA ARG A 43 4.98 -24.21 10.67
C ARG A 43 5.18 -23.77 9.23
N PRO A 44 4.35 -22.85 8.72
CA PRO A 44 4.36 -22.54 7.29
C PRO A 44 5.72 -22.00 6.82
N MET A 45 6.54 -21.43 7.72
CA MET A 45 7.89 -20.96 7.39
C MET A 45 9.00 -21.98 7.66
N SER A 46 8.69 -23.24 7.99
CA SER A 46 9.71 -24.30 8.04
C SER A 46 9.97 -24.95 6.68
N GLY A 47 9.06 -24.78 5.72
CA GLY A 47 9.14 -25.35 4.38
C GLY A 47 10.00 -24.53 3.40
N LEU A 48 9.80 -24.77 2.10
CA LEU A 48 10.54 -24.10 1.04
C LEU A 48 10.39 -22.58 1.09
N GLN A 49 9.21 -22.05 1.37
CA GLN A 49 9.00 -20.60 1.40
C GLN A 49 9.85 -19.91 2.48
N GLY A 50 9.92 -20.49 3.68
CA GLY A 50 10.67 -19.90 4.76
C GLY A 50 12.18 -19.92 4.49
N ARG A 51 12.67 -20.93 3.75
CA ARG A 51 14.06 -20.92 3.24
C ARG A 51 14.30 -19.78 2.26
N THR A 52 13.37 -19.56 1.32
CA THR A 52 13.45 -18.43 0.38
C THR A 52 13.51 -17.09 1.12
N LEU A 53 12.62 -16.87 2.08
CA LEU A 53 12.57 -15.63 2.85
C LEU A 53 13.79 -15.45 3.78
N LYS A 54 14.29 -16.54 4.38
CA LYS A 54 15.55 -16.54 5.15
C LYS A 54 16.74 -16.12 4.30
N ASN A 55 16.84 -16.66 3.08
CA ASN A 55 17.91 -16.30 2.14
C ASN A 55 17.81 -14.82 1.76
N PHE A 56 16.60 -14.31 1.49
CA PHE A 56 16.41 -12.89 1.23
C PHE A 56 16.96 -12.01 2.37
N PHE A 57 16.64 -12.33 3.64
CA PHE A 57 17.19 -11.57 4.78
C PHE A 57 18.70 -11.71 4.94
N LYS A 58 19.26 -12.88 4.63
CA LYS A 58 20.72 -13.10 4.64
C LYS A 58 21.42 -12.24 3.59
N GLU A 59 20.85 -12.17 2.39
CA GLU A 59 21.42 -11.44 1.25
C GLU A 59 21.25 -9.92 1.37
N ASN A 60 20.10 -9.47 1.88
CA ASN A 60 19.73 -8.06 1.91
C ASN A 60 19.92 -7.41 3.28
N GLY A 61 20.34 -8.18 4.29
CA GLY A 61 20.48 -7.73 5.65
C GLY A 61 19.15 -7.40 6.34
N ALA A 62 19.28 -6.93 7.58
CA ALA A 62 18.18 -6.68 8.49
C ALA A 62 17.17 -5.61 8.03
N GLY A 63 17.66 -4.51 7.45
CA GLY A 63 16.88 -3.27 7.31
C GLY A 63 16.55 -2.63 8.67
N CYS A 64 15.91 -1.46 8.62
CA CYS A 64 15.43 -0.75 9.81
C CYS A 64 14.08 -1.30 10.27
N LEU A 65 13.22 -1.67 9.32
CA LEU A 65 11.89 -2.20 9.55
C LEU A 65 11.61 -3.38 8.61
N ARG A 66 10.84 -4.36 9.09
CA ARG A 66 10.45 -5.54 8.32
C ARG A 66 8.94 -5.70 8.27
N ILE A 67 8.41 -5.83 7.06
CA ILE A 67 7.00 -6.08 6.79
C ILE A 67 6.89 -7.47 6.16
N MET A 68 5.95 -8.26 6.66
CA MET A 68 5.57 -9.52 6.04
C MET A 68 4.12 -9.42 5.56
N ALA A 69 3.83 -9.87 4.34
CA ALA A 69 2.46 -10.03 3.86
C ALA A 69 2.13 -11.51 3.74
N GLN A 70 0.95 -11.90 4.24
CA GLN A 70 0.40 -13.24 4.15
C GLN A 70 -1.13 -13.18 4.04
N HIS A 71 -1.81 -14.27 3.69
CA HIS A 71 -3.26 -14.27 3.57
C HIS A 71 -3.97 -14.65 4.87
N ARG A 72 -3.53 -15.70 5.56
CA ARG A 72 -4.25 -16.39 6.64
C ARG A 72 -3.69 -16.05 8.04
N PRO A 73 -4.39 -15.23 8.84
CA PRO A 73 -3.95 -14.89 10.20
C PRO A 73 -4.01 -16.05 11.18
N ASP A 74 -4.69 -17.16 10.87
CA ASP A 74 -4.69 -18.39 11.67
C ASP A 74 -3.44 -19.26 11.47
N ARG A 75 -2.54 -18.86 10.56
CA ARG A 75 -1.29 -19.57 10.23
C ARG A 75 -0.03 -18.76 10.55
N ILE A 76 -0.11 -17.82 11.50
CA ILE A 76 1.05 -17.02 11.89
C ILE A 76 2.13 -17.91 12.51
N ASP A 77 3.29 -17.99 11.86
CA ASP A 77 4.48 -18.68 12.38
C ASP A 77 5.24 -17.75 13.34
N THR A 78 4.87 -17.78 14.63
CA THR A 78 5.43 -16.89 15.64
C THR A 78 6.94 -17.07 15.81
N ALA A 79 7.45 -18.30 15.65
CA ALA A 79 8.88 -18.57 15.73
C ALA A 79 9.65 -17.86 14.61
N PHE A 80 9.11 -17.86 13.38
CA PHE A 80 9.73 -17.15 12.26
C PHE A 80 9.69 -15.64 12.44
N ILE A 81 8.53 -15.05 12.79
CA ILE A 81 8.42 -13.60 12.95
C ILE A 81 9.31 -13.09 14.08
N ASP A 82 9.46 -13.89 15.16
CA ASP A 82 10.33 -13.56 16.29
C ASP A 82 11.80 -13.66 15.92
N GLN A 83 12.19 -14.77 15.27
CA GLN A 83 13.57 -14.97 14.80
C GLN A 83 14.02 -13.84 13.87
N HIS A 84 13.14 -13.42 12.96
CA HIS A 84 13.45 -12.41 11.96
C HIS A 84 13.06 -11.00 12.36
N LYS A 85 12.51 -10.79 13.57
CA LYS A 85 12.05 -9.50 14.08
C LYS A 85 11.17 -8.77 13.07
N ILE A 86 10.11 -9.42 12.61
CA ILE A 86 9.10 -8.79 11.74
C ILE A 86 8.33 -7.76 12.56
N ASN A 87 8.15 -6.55 12.03
CA ASN A 87 7.48 -5.45 12.75
C ASN A 87 5.98 -5.39 12.42
N ILE A 88 5.64 -5.61 11.15
CA ILE A 88 4.27 -5.51 10.64
C ILE A 88 3.95 -6.77 9.83
N LEU A 89 2.84 -7.41 10.16
CA LEU A 89 2.27 -8.53 9.44
C LEU A 89 0.94 -8.10 8.80
N LEU A 90 0.93 -7.99 7.49
CA LEU A 90 -0.23 -7.62 6.68
C LEU A 90 -0.99 -8.89 6.30
N ASN A 91 -2.17 -9.07 6.89
CA ASN A 91 -3.01 -10.24 6.66
C ASN A 91 -4.11 -9.97 5.63
N GLY A 92 -4.67 -11.05 5.10
CA GLY A 92 -5.93 -11.12 4.35
C GLY A 92 -7.00 -11.89 5.13
N HIS A 93 -7.72 -12.76 4.41
CA HIS A 93 -8.68 -13.78 4.88
C HIS A 93 -9.86 -13.29 5.75
N ARG A 94 -9.58 -12.62 6.87
CA ARG A 94 -10.56 -11.86 7.65
C ARG A 94 -10.98 -10.66 6.78
N HIS A 95 -12.26 -10.60 6.39
CA HIS A 95 -12.79 -9.51 5.56
C HIS A 95 -13.05 -8.22 6.35
N ASP A 96 -13.26 -8.36 7.67
CA ASP A 96 -13.38 -7.23 8.59
C ASP A 96 -12.00 -6.64 8.95
N PRO A 97 -11.92 -5.33 9.25
CA PRO A 97 -10.72 -4.73 9.81
C PRO A 97 -10.34 -5.39 11.14
N ALA A 98 -9.06 -5.71 11.32
CA ALA A 98 -8.55 -6.32 12.53
C ALA A 98 -7.13 -5.83 12.84
N ALA A 99 -6.77 -5.78 14.12
CA ALA A 99 -5.41 -5.51 14.57
C ALA A 99 -5.16 -6.23 15.90
N GLU A 100 -4.03 -6.91 16.00
CA GLU A 100 -3.55 -7.60 17.19
C GLU A 100 -2.03 -7.57 17.23
N TRP A 101 -1.45 -7.76 18.43
CA TRP A 101 -0.01 -7.90 18.60
C TRP A 101 0.32 -9.36 18.88
N VAL A 102 1.27 -9.92 18.14
CA VAL A 102 1.64 -11.34 18.20
C VAL A 102 3.15 -11.52 18.33
N GLY A 103 3.58 -12.66 18.88
CA GLY A 103 4.99 -13.01 19.04
C GLY A 103 5.67 -12.34 20.24
N ALA A 104 6.91 -12.73 20.50
CA ALA A 104 7.79 -12.08 21.47
C ALA A 104 8.44 -10.81 20.90
N THR A 105 8.64 -10.75 19.58
CA THR A 105 8.80 -9.47 18.88
C THR A 105 7.40 -8.88 18.76
N PRO A 106 7.10 -7.70 19.34
CA PRO A 106 5.76 -7.12 19.25
C PRO A 106 5.46 -6.79 17.78
N THR A 107 4.85 -7.75 17.08
CA THR A 107 4.56 -7.68 15.65
C THR A 107 3.10 -7.27 15.49
N LEU A 108 2.85 -6.16 14.78
CA LEU A 108 1.49 -5.75 14.48
C LEU A 108 0.91 -6.66 13.39
N SER A 109 0.02 -7.58 13.77
CA SER A 109 -0.80 -8.36 12.86
C SER A 109 -2.05 -7.58 12.52
N THR A 110 -2.21 -7.17 11.27
CA THR A 110 -3.27 -6.22 10.88
C THR A 110 -3.88 -6.53 9.52
N ARG A 111 -5.17 -6.22 9.42
CA ARG A 111 -5.96 -6.23 8.20
C ARG A 111 -6.73 -4.91 8.13
N PRO A 112 -6.61 -4.13 7.04
CA PRO A 112 -7.38 -2.90 6.91
C PRO A 112 -8.88 -3.14 6.66
N GLY A 113 -9.28 -4.32 6.20
CA GLY A 113 -10.59 -4.64 5.63
C GLY A 113 -10.46 -4.82 4.11
N THR A 114 -11.57 -4.99 3.39
CA THR A 114 -11.52 -5.31 1.95
C THR A 114 -11.75 -4.09 1.08
N VAL A 115 -10.74 -3.70 0.28
CA VAL A 115 -10.84 -2.56 -0.66
C VAL A 115 -11.78 -2.87 -1.84
N CYS A 116 -11.83 -4.12 -2.32
CA CYS A 116 -12.65 -4.55 -3.45
C CYS A 116 -13.89 -5.34 -2.99
N ARG A 117 -14.87 -5.53 -3.87
CA ARG A 117 -16.04 -6.37 -3.60
C ARG A 117 -15.66 -7.85 -3.57
N SER A 118 -15.10 -8.35 -2.48
CA SER A 118 -14.93 -9.80 -2.28
C SER A 118 -16.18 -10.39 -1.64
N GLY A 119 -17.17 -10.70 -2.49
CA GLY A 119 -18.23 -11.70 -2.23
C GLY A 119 -19.36 -11.34 -1.25
N GLU A 120 -19.15 -10.48 -0.24
CA GLU A 120 -20.13 -10.27 0.83
C GLU A 120 -20.66 -8.83 0.87
N ILE A 121 -21.78 -8.59 0.17
CA ILE A 121 -22.44 -7.27 0.14
C ILE A 121 -23.32 -7.06 1.40
N GLY A 122 -23.85 -8.12 2.00
CA GLY A 122 -24.78 -8.03 3.12
C GLY A 122 -24.20 -7.44 4.41
N ARG A 123 -22.86 -7.34 4.52
CA ARG A 123 -22.13 -6.75 5.65
C ARG A 123 -21.16 -5.64 5.21
N TRP A 124 -21.46 -4.96 4.11
CA TRP A 124 -20.53 -4.00 3.50
C TRP A 124 -20.11 -2.88 4.45
N GLU A 125 -20.96 -2.54 5.41
CA GLU A 125 -20.70 -1.53 6.44
C GLU A 125 -19.49 -1.92 7.31
N THR A 126 -19.23 -3.21 7.52
CA THR A 126 -18.09 -3.66 8.33
C THR A 126 -16.91 -4.19 7.50
N THR A 127 -17.15 -4.61 6.26
CA THR A 127 -16.12 -5.31 5.46
C THR A 127 -15.57 -4.52 4.26
N LEU A 128 -16.38 -3.69 3.61
CA LEU A 128 -16.06 -3.17 2.27
C LEU A 128 -15.54 -1.73 2.27
N GLY A 129 -14.57 -1.50 1.41
CA GLY A 129 -13.99 -0.20 1.10
C GLY A 129 -13.00 0.31 2.11
N PHE A 130 -12.43 -0.54 2.97
CA PHE A 130 -11.45 -0.10 3.95
C PHE A 130 -9.99 -0.25 3.49
N PHE A 131 -9.17 0.71 3.86
CA PHE A 131 -7.71 0.72 3.74
C PHE A 131 -7.09 1.28 5.04
N ARG A 132 -5.77 1.19 5.19
CA ARG A 132 -5.02 1.85 6.28
C ARG A 132 -3.78 2.50 5.70
N VAL A 133 -3.36 3.60 6.30
CA VAL A 133 -2.10 4.26 5.96
C VAL A 133 -1.10 3.96 7.07
N PHE A 134 0.10 3.54 6.69
CA PHE A 134 1.24 3.36 7.58
C PHE A 134 2.24 4.47 7.31
N TYR A 135 2.72 5.10 8.37
CA TYR A 135 3.83 6.04 8.34
C TYR A 135 5.04 5.35 8.93
N LEU A 136 6.07 5.15 8.11
CA LEU A 136 7.29 4.44 8.50
C LEU A 136 8.40 5.46 8.71
N ASN A 137 9.12 5.36 9.83
CA ASN A 137 10.29 6.16 10.11
C ASN A 137 11.39 5.29 10.72
N GLN A 138 12.36 4.92 9.88
CA GLN A 138 13.46 4.02 10.24
C GLN A 138 12.95 2.71 10.87
N ASP A 139 13.09 2.54 12.17
CA ASP A 139 12.71 1.36 12.96
C ASP A 139 11.35 1.50 13.66
N SER A 140 10.69 2.64 13.50
CA SER A 140 9.39 2.95 14.08
C SER A 140 8.31 3.11 13.02
N PHE A 141 7.06 2.90 13.42
CA PHE A 141 5.91 3.16 12.57
C PHE A 141 4.69 3.61 13.36
N THR A 142 3.83 4.38 12.70
CA THR A 142 2.47 4.67 13.15
C THR A 142 1.49 4.29 12.04
N PHE A 143 0.21 4.15 12.39
CA PHE A 143 -0.81 3.77 11.43
C PHE A 143 -2.16 4.39 11.78
N THR A 144 -2.97 4.61 10.76
CA THR A 144 -4.34 5.14 10.94
C THR A 144 -5.28 4.04 11.42
N PRO A 145 -6.43 4.39 12.03
CA PRO A 145 -7.57 3.46 12.06
C PRO A 145 -7.94 3.04 10.62
N PRO A 146 -8.75 1.97 10.44
CA PRO A 146 -9.34 1.66 9.14
C PRO A 146 -10.07 2.88 8.56
N LEU A 147 -9.68 3.27 7.35
CA LEU A 147 -10.24 4.38 6.60
C LEU A 147 -11.08 3.83 5.46
N ARG A 148 -12.19 4.48 5.13
CA ARG A 148 -13.02 4.07 3.98
C ARG A 148 -12.69 4.91 2.76
N PHE A 149 -12.41 4.28 1.61
CA PHE A 149 -12.04 5.01 0.40
C PHE A 149 -13.23 5.75 -0.25
N CYS A 150 -14.46 5.29 0.00
CA CYS A 150 -15.70 5.91 -0.50
C CYS A 150 -16.85 5.77 0.51
N GLN A 151 -17.91 6.57 0.36
CA GLN A 151 -19.06 6.57 1.27
C GLN A 151 -20.09 5.49 0.92
N ASN A 152 -20.10 5.02 -0.33
CA ASN A 152 -21.09 4.11 -0.89
C ASN A 152 -20.41 2.95 -1.66
N PRO A 153 -19.66 2.05 -0.99
CA PRO A 153 -18.85 1.01 -1.65
C PRO A 153 -19.67 -0.05 -2.42
N THR A 154 -20.99 -0.06 -2.25
CA THR A 154 -21.93 -0.92 -2.97
C THR A 154 -22.46 -0.29 -4.26
N ALA A 155 -22.20 1.00 -4.51
CA ALA A 155 -22.58 1.68 -5.74
C ALA A 155 -21.65 1.30 -6.91
N PRO A 156 -22.13 1.35 -8.17
CA PRO A 156 -21.30 1.21 -9.36
C PRO A 156 -20.06 2.12 -9.33
N ILE A 157 -18.98 1.71 -10.01
CA ILE A 157 -17.67 2.41 -9.95
C ILE A 157 -17.80 3.89 -10.32
N ASN A 158 -18.58 4.21 -11.34
CA ASN A 158 -18.85 5.56 -11.83
C ASN A 158 -19.76 6.40 -10.89
N GLU A 159 -20.32 5.80 -9.84
CA GLU A 159 -21.18 6.45 -8.86
C GLU A 159 -20.54 6.50 -7.46
N LEU A 160 -19.29 6.06 -7.33
CA LEU A 160 -18.59 6.07 -6.05
C LEU A 160 -18.32 7.50 -5.58
N LYS A 161 -18.81 7.80 -4.38
CA LYS A 161 -18.55 9.03 -3.64
C LYS A 161 -17.24 8.85 -2.87
N LEU A 162 -16.13 9.19 -3.50
CA LEU A 162 -14.79 9.03 -2.93
C LEU A 162 -14.57 9.97 -1.74
N ASN A 163 -13.87 9.47 -0.71
CA ASN A 163 -13.47 10.28 0.44
C ASN A 163 -12.14 11.03 0.20
N LEU A 164 -11.44 10.73 -0.88
CA LEU A 164 -10.23 11.44 -1.30
C LEU A 164 -10.32 11.67 -2.82
N THR A 165 -10.36 12.93 -3.26
CA THR A 165 -10.45 13.28 -4.68
C THR A 165 -9.36 14.27 -5.08
N LEU A 166 -8.94 14.20 -6.34
CA LEU A 166 -8.02 15.14 -6.96
C LEU A 166 -8.58 15.56 -8.31
N ASP A 167 -8.94 16.84 -8.42
CA ASP A 167 -9.50 17.43 -9.64
C ASP A 167 -8.57 18.50 -10.18
N PHE A 168 -8.45 18.61 -11.50
CA PHE A 168 -7.62 19.62 -12.15
C PHE A 168 -8.47 20.66 -12.87
N CYS A 169 -8.11 21.94 -12.76
CA CYS A 169 -8.81 23.02 -13.49
C CYS A 169 -8.56 22.98 -15.00
N ARG A 170 -7.49 22.31 -15.45
CA ARG A 170 -7.18 22.06 -16.86
C ARG A 170 -6.79 20.60 -17.06
N PRO A 171 -6.88 20.06 -18.29
CA PRO A 171 -6.37 18.72 -18.60
C PRO A 171 -4.95 18.52 -18.08
N ASN A 172 -4.74 17.44 -17.34
CA ASN A 172 -3.44 17.07 -16.79
C ASN A 172 -2.74 16.07 -17.71
N ASP A 173 -2.47 16.49 -18.94
CA ASP A 173 -2.05 15.65 -20.06
C ASP A 173 -0.81 16.18 -20.80
N GLY A 174 -0.18 17.24 -20.28
CA GLY A 174 0.98 17.87 -20.90
C GLY A 174 0.65 18.98 -21.92
N SER A 175 -0.62 19.30 -22.14
CA SER A 175 -1.00 20.37 -23.08
C SER A 175 -0.80 21.79 -22.53
N SER A 176 -0.85 21.96 -21.20
CA SER A 176 -0.86 23.28 -20.56
C SER A 176 0.46 23.68 -19.89
N ARG A 177 0.76 24.99 -19.87
CA ARG A 177 1.85 25.60 -19.09
C ARG A 177 1.40 26.09 -17.71
N GLN A 178 0.13 25.94 -17.37
CA GLN A 178 -0.39 26.29 -16.06
C GLN A 178 -1.50 25.30 -15.68
N ASN A 179 -1.59 24.90 -14.42
CA ASN A 179 -2.68 24.06 -13.94
C ASN A 179 -2.92 24.33 -12.45
N LYS A 180 -4.02 23.80 -11.93
CA LYS A 180 -4.40 23.89 -10.54
C LYS A 180 -5.05 22.58 -10.13
N GLY A 181 -4.48 21.90 -9.14
CA GLY A 181 -4.99 20.65 -8.58
C GLY A 181 -5.72 20.92 -7.26
N LEU A 182 -7.01 20.60 -7.20
CA LEU A 182 -7.84 20.64 -5.99
C LEU A 182 -7.87 19.25 -5.37
N LEU A 183 -7.27 19.11 -4.19
CA LEU A 183 -7.28 17.89 -3.40
C LEU A 183 -8.31 18.03 -2.28
N VAL A 184 -9.26 17.10 -2.19
CA VAL A 184 -10.29 17.09 -1.14
C VAL A 184 -10.11 15.84 -0.28
N ASN A 185 -9.90 16.02 1.02
CA ASN A 185 -9.79 14.95 2.00
C ASN A 185 -11.02 14.96 2.92
N ASN A 186 -11.98 14.08 2.64
CA ASN A 186 -13.14 13.82 3.50
C ASN A 186 -12.90 12.68 4.50
N LEU A 187 -11.64 12.26 4.69
CA LEU A 187 -11.28 11.31 5.74
C LEU A 187 -11.16 12.04 7.08
N GLY A 188 -11.46 11.32 8.17
CA GLY A 188 -11.33 11.82 9.54
C GLY A 188 -9.88 11.85 10.07
N VAL A 189 -8.88 11.83 9.19
CA VAL A 189 -7.46 11.85 9.56
C VAL A 189 -6.69 12.83 8.69
N ASP A 190 -5.65 13.43 9.28
CA ASP A 190 -4.68 14.26 8.56
C ASP A 190 -3.84 13.39 7.63
N LEU A 191 -3.59 13.90 6.42
CA LEU A 191 -2.73 13.28 5.42
C LEU A 191 -1.52 14.18 5.15
N PRO A 192 -0.40 14.00 5.88
CA PRO A 192 0.76 14.90 5.79
C PRO A 192 1.58 14.78 4.50
N HIS A 193 1.34 13.73 3.70
CA HIS A 193 2.20 13.37 2.56
C HIS A 193 1.38 13.03 1.29
N CYS A 194 0.31 13.78 1.02
CA CYS A 194 -0.40 13.62 -0.25
C CYS A 194 0.51 14.05 -1.42
N ARG A 195 0.47 13.29 -2.52
CA ARG A 195 1.23 13.58 -3.74
C ARG A 195 0.28 13.91 -4.89
N ILE A 196 0.49 15.07 -5.50
CA ILE A 196 -0.16 15.52 -6.73
C ILE A 196 0.85 15.39 -7.87
N ARG A 197 0.50 14.65 -8.93
CA ARG A 197 1.30 14.57 -10.15
C ARG A 197 0.75 15.53 -11.19
N PHE A 198 1.51 16.56 -11.51
CA PHE A 198 1.22 17.45 -12.63
C PHE A 198 1.94 16.97 -13.89
N ILE A 199 1.20 16.77 -14.98
CA ILE A 199 1.74 16.47 -16.31
C ILE A 199 1.62 17.75 -17.12
N MET A 200 2.74 18.44 -17.28
CA MET A 200 2.81 19.77 -17.84
C MET A 200 3.48 19.77 -19.21
N LYS A 201 3.23 20.80 -20.01
CA LYS A 201 3.98 21.04 -21.26
C LYS A 201 5.49 21.06 -20.95
N LYS A 202 6.35 20.65 -21.88
CA LYS A 202 7.80 20.70 -21.64
C LYS A 202 8.26 22.12 -21.20
N GLY A 203 8.95 22.21 -20.07
CA GLY A 203 9.45 23.47 -19.51
C GLY A 203 9.87 23.40 -18.05
N ALA A 204 10.25 24.54 -17.48
CA ALA A 204 10.48 24.72 -16.05
C ALA A 204 9.22 25.27 -15.37
N TYR A 205 9.01 24.93 -14.11
CA TYR A 205 7.76 25.20 -13.38
C TYR A 205 8.01 25.59 -11.93
N ALA A 206 7.16 26.49 -11.42
CA ALA A 206 7.05 26.83 -10.02
C ALA A 206 5.66 26.46 -9.47
N ILE A 207 5.61 26.19 -8.17
CA ILE A 207 4.37 25.90 -7.43
C ILE A 207 4.12 27.00 -6.39
N ASP A 208 2.84 27.29 -6.10
CA ASP A 208 2.47 28.31 -5.10
C ASP A 208 2.60 27.79 -3.66
N ARG A 209 2.42 26.48 -3.45
CA ARG A 209 2.50 25.82 -2.14
C ARG A 209 2.87 24.35 -2.25
N GLY A 210 3.31 23.77 -1.14
CA GLY A 210 3.79 22.40 -1.07
C GLY A 210 5.29 22.32 -1.36
N CYS A 211 5.76 21.13 -1.76
CA CYS A 211 7.16 20.88 -2.06
C CYS A 211 7.28 20.01 -3.32
N ILE A 212 8.12 20.40 -4.27
CA ILE A 212 8.44 19.56 -5.42
C ILE A 212 9.32 18.42 -4.93
N GLU A 213 8.83 17.18 -5.02
CA GLU A 213 9.60 15.98 -4.64
C GLU A 213 10.43 15.46 -5.81
N GLN A 214 9.87 15.53 -7.02
CA GLN A 214 10.52 14.99 -8.21
C GLN A 214 10.07 15.76 -9.45
N VAL A 215 11.02 15.98 -10.35
CA VAL A 215 10.77 16.48 -11.70
C VAL A 215 11.35 15.47 -12.70
N THR A 216 10.53 15.05 -13.66
CA THR A 216 10.97 14.18 -14.76
C THR A 216 10.67 14.86 -16.09
N HIS A 217 11.68 15.00 -16.94
CA HIS A 217 11.53 15.51 -18.30
C HIS A 217 11.50 14.36 -19.29
N THR A 218 10.53 14.39 -20.20
CA THR A 218 10.53 13.58 -21.42
C THR A 218 10.68 14.51 -22.63
N ASP A 219 10.68 13.93 -23.83
CA ASP A 219 10.72 14.73 -25.05
C ASP A 219 9.47 15.60 -25.23
N GLN A 220 8.34 15.20 -24.65
CA GLN A 220 7.03 15.81 -24.87
C GLN A 220 6.53 16.62 -23.65
N VAL A 221 6.81 16.15 -22.44
CA VAL A 221 6.19 16.68 -21.22
C VAL A 221 7.20 16.87 -20.10
N THR A 222 6.81 17.66 -19.10
CA THR A 222 7.48 17.73 -17.80
C THR A 222 6.51 17.25 -16.73
N THR A 223 6.88 16.17 -16.04
CA THR A 223 6.12 15.65 -14.90
C THR A 223 6.67 16.27 -13.63
N VAL A 224 5.82 16.88 -12.82
CA VAL A 224 6.18 17.48 -11.53
C VAL A 224 5.34 16.81 -10.45
N ASP A 225 6.00 16.05 -9.58
CA ASP A 225 5.38 15.43 -8.41
C ASP A 225 5.52 16.39 -7.22
N VAL A 226 4.39 16.84 -6.69
CA VAL A 226 4.30 17.81 -5.59
C VAL A 226 3.73 17.13 -4.36
N ARG A 227 4.41 17.27 -3.22
CA ARG A 227 3.91 16.87 -1.91
C ARG A 227 3.23 18.02 -1.20
N ILE A 228 2.07 17.73 -0.61
CA ILE A 228 1.30 18.64 0.22
C ILE A 228 0.65 17.90 1.39
N ALA A 229 0.53 18.58 2.54
CA ALA A 229 -0.24 18.10 3.66
C ALA A 229 -1.70 18.56 3.53
N VAL A 230 -2.65 17.67 3.79
CA VAL A 230 -4.08 17.99 3.81
C VAL A 230 -4.68 17.54 5.14
N LYS A 231 -5.31 18.46 5.87
CA LYS A 231 -5.96 18.14 7.14
C LYS A 231 -7.18 17.23 6.94
N ALA A 232 -7.60 16.56 8.02
CA ALA A 232 -8.87 15.85 8.08
C ALA A 232 -10.03 16.76 7.68
N ASN A 233 -10.96 16.25 6.87
CA ASN A 233 -12.15 16.97 6.43
C ASN A 233 -11.85 18.35 5.81
N ALA A 234 -10.75 18.47 5.06
CA ALA A 234 -10.28 19.73 4.47
C ALA A 234 -10.04 19.59 2.98
N ARG A 235 -9.82 20.73 2.33
CA ARG A 235 -9.43 20.81 0.92
C ARG A 235 -8.19 21.68 0.79
N GLU A 236 -7.29 21.28 -0.09
CA GLU A 236 -6.11 22.04 -0.45
C GLU A 236 -6.06 22.27 -1.94
N THR A 237 -5.41 23.35 -2.36
CA THR A 237 -5.25 23.64 -3.77
C THR A 237 -3.85 24.07 -4.10
N VAL A 238 -3.25 23.41 -5.09
CA VAL A 238 -1.89 23.71 -5.57
C VAL A 238 -1.99 24.24 -6.98
N ALA A 239 -1.44 25.42 -7.22
CA ALA A 239 -1.24 25.99 -8.55
C ALA A 239 0.20 25.72 -9.02
N ILE A 240 0.33 25.40 -10.29
CA ILE A 240 1.61 25.23 -10.98
C ILE A 240 1.61 26.11 -12.23
N ALA A 241 2.71 26.83 -12.46
CA ALA A 241 2.87 27.72 -13.60
C ALA A 241 4.28 27.63 -14.17
N GLY A 242 4.39 27.73 -15.50
CA GLY A 242 5.67 27.77 -16.18
C GLY A 242 6.45 29.02 -15.78
N THR A 243 7.74 28.84 -15.51
CA THR A 243 8.69 29.93 -15.36
C THR A 243 9.34 30.13 -16.73
N GLU A 244 9.09 31.27 -17.38
CA GLU A 244 9.77 31.64 -18.62
C GLU A 244 11.29 31.65 -18.45
#